data_AF-A0A8J4XMZ9-F1
#
_entry.id   AF-A0A8J4XMZ9-F1
#
_cell.length_a   1.000
_cell.length_b   1.000
_cell.length_c   1.000
_cell.angle_alpha   90.00
_cell.angle_beta   90.00
_cell.angle_gamma   90.00
#
_symmetry.space_group_name_H-M   'P 1'
#
loop_
_entity.id
_entity.type
_entity.pdbx_description
1 polymer ?
#
loop_
_entity_poly.entity_id
_entity_poly.type
_entity_poly.pdbx_seq_one_letter_code
_entity_poly.pdbx_strand_id
1 'polypeptide(L)'
;MWFKHIRNVVLEQHELRTLQSLLQDYIQVLRNFGMNVGVVKSCTIKTMIQEEFPDRIGFHERYQKNHSALVYDTYSGCSYAESAINCWGVTDDQLILTVAQRINAHASQAQVMSWPPHVDELVDSEDSDELLYKFVTLLKKPKAGEDKKDPAVLALTSLLTSYITGKRTSFKVKLAVTLHGLTRRREIIDLMHKFFLGISYKDVLNLYDAWAKFDIETNRAYPDELATGQPGTAVMDNDDFKDDTLTGANTSHRTNVMFVQPQDLVETSAVSRQSLSIPTADDMKALCASQHLVQPYKTVQRGSPSI
;
A
#
# COMPACT_ATOMS: atom_id res chain seq x y z
N MET A 1 -22.06 28.71 42.55
CA MET A 1 -21.36 29.33 41.39
C MET A 1 -20.14 28.53 40.96
N TRP A 2 -19.24 28.13 41.86
CA TRP A 2 -18.07 27.33 41.49
C TRP A 2 -18.42 25.96 40.88
N PHE A 3 -19.41 25.23 41.40
CA PHE A 3 -19.91 24.01 40.75
C PHE A 3 -20.52 24.24 39.36
N LYS A 4 -21.10 25.43 39.13
CA LYS A 4 -21.58 25.84 37.79
C LYS A 4 -20.40 26.09 36.84
N HIS A 5 -19.30 26.66 37.33
CA HIS A 5 -18.05 26.79 36.58
C HIS A 5 -17.46 25.42 36.22
N ILE A 6 -17.38 24.48 37.18
CA ILE A 6 -16.93 23.10 36.93
C ILE A 6 -17.83 22.42 35.90
N ARG A 7 -19.15 22.54 36.02
CA ARG A 7 -20.09 21.98 35.03
C ARG A 7 -19.82 22.54 33.63
N ASN A 8 -19.67 23.86 33.49
CA ASN A 8 -19.41 24.48 32.19
C ASN A 8 -18.05 24.02 31.62
N VAL A 9 -16.97 24.13 32.39
CA VAL A 9 -15.61 23.85 31.91
C VAL A 9 -15.36 22.35 31.70
N VAL A 10 -15.69 21.52 32.68
CA VAL A 10 -15.35 20.08 32.64
C VAL A 10 -16.40 19.27 31.91
N LEU A 11 -17.71 19.56 32.10
CA LEU A 11 -18.79 18.71 31.57
C LEU A 11 -19.44 19.24 30.28
N GLU A 12 -19.50 20.55 30.05
CA GLU A 12 -20.11 21.14 28.85
C GLU A 12 -19.06 21.44 27.77
N GLN A 13 -17.87 21.91 28.17
CA GLN A 13 -16.75 22.19 27.27
C GLN A 13 -15.76 21.02 27.15
N HIS A 14 -15.95 19.97 27.96
CA HIS A 14 -15.08 18.79 28.01
C HIS A 14 -13.59 19.12 28.20
N GLU A 15 -13.29 20.20 28.94
CA GLU A 15 -11.93 20.66 29.17
C GLU A 15 -11.27 19.87 30.31
N LEU A 16 -10.09 19.31 30.04
CA LEU A 16 -9.26 18.64 31.05
C LEU A 16 -8.66 19.67 32.02
N ARG A 17 -8.87 19.49 33.32
CA ARG A 17 -8.31 20.38 34.36
C ARG A 17 -7.43 19.61 35.33
N THR A 18 -6.58 20.36 36.05
CA THR A 18 -5.88 19.81 37.22
C THR A 18 -6.64 20.19 38.48
N LEU A 19 -6.54 19.36 39.52
CA LEU A 19 -7.12 19.66 40.81
C LEU A 19 -6.55 20.97 41.39
N GLN A 20 -5.29 21.30 41.06
CA GLN A 20 -4.64 22.55 41.46
C GLN A 20 -5.20 23.76 40.71
N SER A 21 -5.47 23.65 39.41
CA SER A 21 -6.09 24.76 38.66
C SER A 21 -7.53 25.00 39.12
N LEU A 22 -8.29 23.94 39.39
CA LEU A 22 -9.64 24.08 39.97
C LEU A 22 -9.63 24.66 41.40
N LEU A 23 -8.60 24.36 42.19
CA LEU A 23 -8.38 25.01 43.48
C LEU A 23 -8.09 26.51 43.31
N GLN A 24 -7.28 26.90 42.33
CA GLN A 24 -7.04 28.32 42.03
C GLN A 24 -8.33 29.03 41.58
N ASP A 25 -9.11 28.40 40.70
CA ASP A 25 -10.42 28.91 40.28
C ASP A 25 -11.35 29.08 41.49
N TYR A 26 -11.38 28.10 42.40
CA TYR A 26 -12.17 28.16 43.62
C TYR A 26 -11.79 29.36 44.48
N ILE A 27 -10.48 29.53 44.75
CA ILE A 27 -9.96 30.66 45.54
C ILE A 27 -10.31 31.98 44.86
N GLN A 28 -10.18 32.06 43.53
CA GLN A 28 -10.50 33.27 42.78
C GLN A 28 -11.99 33.61 42.85
N VAL A 29 -12.87 32.61 42.71
CA VAL A 29 -14.32 32.79 42.87
C VAL A 29 -14.63 33.31 44.26
N LEU A 30 -14.06 32.71 45.33
CA LEU A 30 -14.31 33.17 46.70
C LEU A 30 -13.82 34.61 46.95
N ARG A 31 -12.64 34.97 46.42
CA ARG A 31 -12.10 36.33 46.52
C ARG A 31 -12.99 37.36 45.82
N ASN A 32 -13.55 37.02 44.67
CA ASN A 32 -14.46 37.90 43.94
C ASN A 32 -15.75 38.23 44.74
N PHE A 33 -16.09 37.43 45.75
CA PHE A 33 -17.20 37.68 46.67
C PHE A 33 -16.77 38.28 48.02
N GLY A 34 -15.52 38.73 48.14
CA GLY A 34 -15.01 39.34 49.38
C GLY A 34 -14.87 38.35 50.54
N MET A 35 -14.90 37.04 50.28
CA MET A 35 -14.69 36.04 51.31
C MET A 35 -13.20 35.88 51.61
N ASN A 36 -12.86 35.85 52.90
CA ASN A 36 -11.50 35.61 53.33
C ASN A 36 -11.18 34.12 53.17
N VAL A 37 -10.31 33.78 52.25
CA VAL A 37 -10.01 32.38 51.90
C VAL A 37 -8.90 31.89 52.81
N GLY A 38 -9.24 31.03 53.77
CA GLY A 38 -8.26 30.28 54.55
C GLY A 38 -7.44 29.31 53.70
N VAL A 39 -6.53 28.54 54.32
CA VAL A 39 -5.74 27.53 53.59
C VAL A 39 -6.64 26.35 53.20
N VAL A 40 -7.08 26.34 51.94
CA VAL A 40 -7.87 25.24 51.36
C VAL A 40 -6.93 24.24 50.68
N LYS A 41 -7.04 22.95 51.02
CA LYS A 41 -6.24 21.88 50.43
C LYS A 41 -6.92 21.30 49.20
N SER A 42 -6.14 20.83 48.23
CA SER A 42 -6.65 20.21 47.00
C SER A 42 -7.48 18.95 47.29
N CYS A 43 -7.18 18.20 48.37
CA CYS A 43 -8.00 17.06 48.79
C CYS A 43 -9.45 17.46 49.15
N THR A 44 -9.64 18.63 49.76
CA THR A 44 -10.97 19.16 50.10
C THR A 44 -11.78 19.45 48.83
N ILE A 45 -11.13 20.02 47.81
CA ILE A 45 -11.72 20.26 46.50
C ILE A 45 -12.10 18.94 45.82
N LYS A 46 -11.25 17.92 45.90
CA LYS A 46 -11.54 16.59 45.35
C LYS A 46 -12.82 16.01 45.96
N THR A 47 -12.93 16.03 47.29
CA THR A 47 -14.13 15.55 48.00
C THR A 47 -15.37 16.30 47.58
N MET A 48 -15.33 17.64 47.54
CA MET A 48 -16.48 18.47 47.11
C MET A 48 -16.95 18.13 45.69
N ILE A 49 -16.03 17.89 44.76
CA ILE A 49 -16.36 17.54 43.37
C ILE A 49 -16.93 16.12 43.29
N GLN A 50 -16.39 15.17 44.05
CA GLN A 50 -16.88 13.79 44.11
C GLN A 50 -18.29 13.70 44.69
N GLU A 51 -18.60 14.54 45.68
CA GLU A 51 -19.95 14.62 46.27
C GLU A 51 -20.98 15.20 45.29
N GLU A 52 -20.60 16.23 44.53
CA GLU A 52 -21.51 16.90 43.59
C GLU A 52 -21.66 16.16 42.24
N PHE A 53 -20.60 15.47 41.77
CA PHE A 53 -20.55 14.82 40.45
C PHE A 53 -20.02 13.37 40.50
N PRO A 54 -20.64 12.47 41.28
CA PRO A 54 -20.08 11.16 41.63
C PRO A 54 -19.75 10.29 40.43
N ASP A 55 -20.67 10.18 39.47
CA ASP A 55 -20.50 9.31 38.31
C ASP A 55 -20.07 10.06 37.05
N ARG A 56 -20.03 11.41 37.10
CA ARG A 56 -19.79 12.24 35.92
C ARG A 56 -18.34 12.71 35.81
N ILE A 57 -17.65 12.89 36.94
CA ILE A 57 -16.28 13.39 36.96
C ILE A 57 -15.33 12.33 37.50
N GLY A 58 -14.31 12.01 36.70
CA GLY A 58 -13.24 11.08 37.04
C GLY A 58 -12.00 11.79 37.57
N PHE A 59 -11.19 11.07 38.34
CA PHE A 59 -9.91 11.54 38.84
C PHE A 59 -8.80 10.57 38.46
N HIS A 60 -7.74 11.07 37.83
CA HIS A 60 -6.56 10.27 37.51
C HIS A 60 -5.35 10.78 38.30
N GLU A 61 -4.73 9.88 39.06
CA GLU A 61 -3.49 10.18 39.77
C GLU A 61 -2.31 10.12 38.81
N ARG A 62 -1.40 11.09 38.89
CA ARG A 62 -0.23 11.14 38.01
C ARG A 62 0.89 10.28 38.57
N TYR A 63 1.72 9.74 37.67
CA TYR A 63 2.88 8.90 38.01
C TYR A 63 3.83 9.55 39.02
N GLN A 64 4.07 10.86 38.89
CA GLN A 64 4.84 11.63 39.88
C GLN A 64 3.92 12.07 41.02
N LYS A 65 4.16 11.56 42.22
CA LYS A 65 3.36 11.82 43.45
C LYS A 65 3.25 13.31 43.82
N ASN A 66 4.12 14.17 43.30
CA ASN A 66 4.11 15.60 43.57
C ASN A 66 3.21 16.40 42.62
N HIS A 67 2.60 15.76 41.62
CA HIS A 67 1.74 16.43 40.66
C HIS A 67 0.27 16.28 41.01
N SER A 68 -0.49 17.33 40.69
CA SER A 68 -1.92 17.39 40.96
C SER A 68 -2.71 16.39 40.10
N ALA A 69 -3.71 15.75 40.70
CA ALA A 69 -4.60 14.83 40.02
C ALA A 69 -5.34 15.52 38.86
N LEU A 70 -5.64 14.75 37.82
CA LEU A 70 -6.44 15.20 36.68
C LEU A 70 -7.92 15.08 36.99
N VAL A 71 -8.71 16.00 36.45
CA VAL A 71 -10.16 16.04 36.61
C VAL A 71 -10.77 16.10 35.21
N TYR A 72 -11.61 15.12 34.88
CA TYR A 72 -12.15 14.92 33.52
C TYR A 72 -13.60 14.41 33.54
N ASP A 73 -14.32 14.63 32.43
CA ASP A 73 -15.64 14.04 32.19
C ASP A 73 -15.50 12.57 31.80
N THR A 74 -16.17 11.69 32.54
CA THR A 74 -16.13 10.24 32.35
C THR A 74 -16.97 9.77 31.16
N TYR A 75 -17.95 10.56 30.71
CA TYR A 75 -18.90 10.17 29.67
C TYR A 75 -18.54 10.68 28.27
N SER A 76 -17.67 11.68 28.14
CA SER A 76 -17.40 12.39 26.87
C SER A 76 -16.45 11.67 25.90
N GLY A 77 -16.43 10.33 25.92
CA GLY A 77 -15.62 9.51 25.02
C GLY A 77 -14.19 9.31 25.53
N CYS A 78 -13.91 8.08 25.97
CA CYS A 78 -12.63 7.64 26.55
C CYS A 78 -11.39 8.01 25.73
N SER A 79 -11.48 8.21 24.41
CA SER A 79 -10.30 8.44 23.55
C SER A 79 -9.57 9.76 23.79
N TYR A 80 -10.27 10.89 23.96
CA TYR A 80 -9.61 12.19 24.21
C TYR A 80 -9.08 12.31 25.64
N ALA A 81 -9.86 11.84 26.62
CA ALA A 81 -9.47 11.85 28.02
C ALA A 81 -8.31 10.87 28.29
N GLU A 82 -8.35 9.63 27.78
CA GLU A 82 -7.21 8.70 27.90
C GLU A 82 -5.97 9.20 27.15
N SER A 83 -6.14 9.80 25.97
CA SER A 83 -5.01 10.39 25.23
C SER A 83 -4.42 11.58 26.00
N ALA A 84 -5.24 12.50 26.51
CA ALA A 84 -4.78 13.65 27.28
C ALA A 84 -4.19 13.24 28.65
N ILE A 85 -4.75 12.23 29.32
CA ILE A 85 -4.21 11.62 30.54
C ILE A 85 -2.84 10.99 30.27
N ASN A 86 -2.67 10.32 29.13
CA ASN A 86 -1.39 9.73 28.72
C ASN A 86 -0.39 10.76 28.14
N CYS A 87 -0.83 11.96 27.74
CA CYS A 87 0.04 13.00 27.16
C CYS A 87 0.43 14.12 28.14
N TRP A 88 -0.29 14.30 29.25
CA TRP A 88 0.00 15.39 30.20
C TRP A 88 1.16 15.08 31.13
N GLY A 89 2.30 15.73 30.87
CA GLY A 89 3.59 15.46 31.52
C GLY A 89 4.54 14.60 30.68
N VAL A 90 4.12 14.27 29.46
CA VAL A 90 4.93 13.62 28.45
C VAL A 90 5.46 14.70 27.52
N THR A 91 6.79 14.75 27.34
CA THR A 91 7.42 15.69 26.39
C THR A 91 6.98 15.37 24.96
N ASP A 92 6.98 16.35 24.05
CA ASP A 92 6.69 16.11 22.62
C ASP A 92 7.54 14.97 22.05
N ASP A 93 8.80 14.85 22.45
CA ASP A 93 9.69 13.75 22.06
C ASP A 93 9.17 12.36 22.48
N GLN A 94 8.66 12.25 23.70
CA GLN A 94 8.09 11.00 24.22
C GLN A 94 6.75 10.68 23.54
N LEU A 95 5.96 11.70 23.20
CA LEU A 95 4.73 11.53 22.41
C LEU A 95 5.07 10.95 21.04
N ILE A 96 6.01 11.59 20.33
CA ILE A 96 6.49 11.15 19.02
C ILE A 96 7.03 9.73 19.09
N LEU A 97 7.84 9.41 20.11
CA LEU A 97 8.41 8.08 20.31
C LEU A 97 7.30 7.02 20.46
N THR A 98 6.29 7.31 21.29
CA THR A 98 5.18 6.40 21.56
C THR A 98 4.34 6.16 20.31
N VAL A 99 4.01 7.23 19.57
CA VAL A 99 3.28 7.16 18.30
C VAL A 99 4.08 6.36 17.27
N ALA A 100 5.38 6.63 17.13
CA ALA A 100 6.26 5.94 16.20
C ALA A 100 6.35 4.43 16.50
N GLN A 101 6.47 4.04 17.78
CA GLN A 101 6.48 2.64 18.20
C GLN A 101 5.18 1.93 17.83
N ARG A 102 4.03 2.56 18.07
CA ARG A 102 2.71 1.98 17.77
C ARG A 102 2.49 1.83 16.27
N ILE A 103 2.83 2.86 15.49
CA ILE A 103 2.76 2.82 14.03
C ILE A 103 3.67 1.72 13.47
N ASN A 104 4.91 1.61 13.98
CA ASN A 104 5.85 0.59 13.51
C ASN A 104 5.35 -0.83 13.80
N ALA A 105 4.86 -1.08 15.02
CA ALA A 105 4.33 -2.37 15.41
C ALA A 105 3.14 -2.79 14.54
N HIS A 106 2.24 -1.86 14.22
CA HIS A 106 1.07 -2.12 13.38
C HIS A 106 1.47 -2.31 11.90
N ALA A 107 2.28 -1.41 11.34
CA ALA A 107 2.75 -1.52 9.96
C ALA A 107 3.58 -2.79 9.73
N SER A 108 4.29 -3.28 10.74
CA SER A 108 5.05 -4.54 10.65
C SER A 108 4.14 -5.78 10.51
N GLN A 109 2.91 -5.70 11.03
CA GLN A 109 1.88 -6.74 10.89
C GLN A 109 1.16 -6.68 9.53
N ALA A 110 1.37 -5.62 8.74
CA ALA A 110 0.76 -5.51 7.43
C ALA A 110 1.13 -6.69 6.53
N GLN A 111 0.12 -7.16 5.78
CA GLN A 111 0.24 -8.30 4.88
C GLN A 111 1.31 -8.02 3.83
N VAL A 112 2.13 -9.04 3.57
CA VAL A 112 3.18 -8.98 2.56
C VAL A 112 2.59 -9.36 1.22
N MET A 113 2.72 -8.49 0.23
CA MET A 113 2.43 -8.83 -1.17
C MET A 113 3.29 -10.02 -1.60
N SER A 114 2.66 -11.00 -2.26
CA SER A 114 3.32 -12.11 -2.95
C SER A 114 4.33 -11.58 -3.97
N TRP A 115 5.48 -12.26 -4.10
CA TRP A 115 6.48 -11.89 -5.11
C TRP A 115 6.86 -13.08 -5.98
N PRO A 116 6.82 -12.95 -7.31
CA PRO A 116 6.30 -11.81 -8.09
C PRO A 116 4.75 -11.75 -8.03
N PRO A 117 4.13 -10.56 -7.93
CA PRO A 117 2.67 -10.43 -7.92
C PRO A 117 2.09 -10.71 -9.31
N HIS A 118 0.86 -11.20 -9.38
CA HIS A 118 0.10 -11.21 -10.63
C HIS A 118 -0.32 -9.77 -11.04
N VAL A 119 -0.59 -9.56 -12.33
CA VAL A 119 -1.02 -8.25 -12.84
C VAL A 119 -2.33 -7.81 -12.17
N ASP A 120 -3.26 -8.75 -11.96
CA ASP A 120 -4.56 -8.50 -11.33
C ASP A 120 -4.42 -8.13 -9.84
N GLU A 121 -3.49 -8.78 -9.12
CA GLU A 121 -3.18 -8.47 -7.72
C GLU A 121 -2.65 -7.04 -7.55
N LEU A 122 -1.98 -6.49 -8.57
CA LEU A 122 -1.60 -5.09 -8.51
C LEU A 122 -2.84 -4.20 -8.57
N VAL A 123 -3.82 -4.44 -9.43
CA VAL A 123 -4.98 -3.55 -9.59
C VAL A 123 -5.73 -3.36 -8.27
N ASP A 124 -5.95 -4.44 -7.51
CA ASP A 124 -6.80 -4.46 -6.32
C ASP A 124 -6.08 -4.28 -4.98
N SER A 125 -4.74 -4.26 -4.94
CA SER A 125 -3.99 -4.17 -3.68
C SER A 125 -3.95 -2.75 -3.10
N GLU A 126 -4.87 -2.48 -2.17
CA GLU A 126 -4.74 -1.42 -1.19
C GLU A 126 -3.87 -1.90 -0.01
N ASP A 127 -2.55 -1.97 -0.20
CA ASP A 127 -1.56 -2.32 0.84
C ASP A 127 -1.37 -1.18 1.87
N SER A 128 -2.46 -0.56 2.34
CA SER A 128 -2.40 0.55 3.27
C SER A 128 -2.74 0.09 4.68
N ASP A 129 -1.77 0.21 5.58
CA ASP A 129 -1.97 0.08 7.01
C ASP A 129 -3.02 1.10 7.49
N GLU A 130 -4.10 0.62 8.12
CA GLU A 130 -5.25 1.48 8.46
C GLU A 130 -4.88 2.56 9.49
N LEU A 131 -4.02 2.22 10.45
CA LEU A 131 -3.59 3.16 11.49
C LEU A 131 -2.69 4.26 10.87
N LEU A 132 -1.75 3.86 10.02
CA LEU A 132 -0.88 4.78 9.31
C LEU A 132 -1.68 5.67 8.34
N TYR A 133 -2.68 5.10 7.65
CA TYR A 133 -3.59 5.86 6.80
C TYR A 133 -4.34 6.93 7.60
N LYS A 134 -4.91 6.55 8.75
CA LYS A 134 -5.58 7.49 9.66
C LYS A 134 -4.63 8.58 10.14
N PHE A 135 -3.40 8.22 10.52
CA PHE A 135 -2.38 9.17 10.95
C PHE A 135 -2.05 10.19 9.86
N VAL A 136 -1.75 9.74 8.64
CA VAL A 136 -1.44 10.63 7.50
C VAL A 136 -2.66 11.49 7.13
N THR A 137 -3.87 10.93 7.20
CA THR A 137 -5.11 11.69 6.99
C THR A 137 -5.24 12.82 8.01
N LEU A 138 -5.01 12.54 9.29
CA LEU A 138 -5.08 13.53 10.36
C LEU A 138 -3.97 14.59 10.26
N LEU A 139 -2.78 14.24 9.77
CA LEU A 139 -1.74 15.22 9.46
C LEU A 139 -2.18 16.21 8.38
N LYS A 140 -2.87 15.72 7.34
CA LYS A 140 -3.39 16.56 6.25
C LYS A 140 -4.63 17.36 6.67
N LYS A 141 -5.53 16.74 7.44
CA LYS A 141 -6.81 17.31 7.89
C LYS A 141 -7.12 16.87 9.34
N PRO A 142 -6.69 17.64 10.35
CA PRO A 142 -6.84 17.25 11.76
C PRO A 142 -8.28 17.08 12.26
N LYS A 143 -9.27 17.58 11.51
CA LYS A 143 -10.71 17.52 11.83
C LYS A 143 -11.53 16.75 10.79
N ALA A 144 -10.89 16.04 9.87
CA ALA A 144 -11.62 15.24 8.90
C ALA A 144 -12.32 14.07 9.61
N GLY A 145 -13.58 13.81 9.26
CA GLY A 145 -14.25 12.55 9.56
C GLY A 145 -13.73 11.43 8.67
N GLU A 146 -14.41 10.28 8.68
CA GLU A 146 -14.17 9.19 7.71
C GLU A 146 -14.58 9.66 6.29
N ASP A 147 -13.73 10.45 5.66
CA ASP A 147 -13.83 10.82 4.26
C ASP A 147 -13.50 9.61 3.36
N LYS A 148 -14.02 9.64 2.12
CA LYS A 148 -13.59 8.73 1.04
C LYS A 148 -12.06 8.65 0.97
N LYS A 149 -11.52 7.45 0.74
CA LYS A 149 -10.06 7.23 0.67
C LYS A 149 -9.42 8.17 -0.35
N ASP A 150 -8.55 9.06 0.13
CA ASP A 150 -7.85 10.03 -0.70
C ASP A 150 -6.65 9.35 -1.40
N PRO A 151 -6.59 9.34 -2.75
CA PRO A 151 -5.50 8.68 -3.48
C PRO A 151 -4.10 9.16 -3.11
N ALA A 152 -3.94 10.45 -2.79
CA ALA A 152 -2.65 11.01 -2.40
C ALA A 152 -2.23 10.52 -1.01
N VAL A 153 -3.19 10.38 -0.09
CA VAL A 153 -2.96 9.84 1.25
C VAL A 153 -2.62 8.35 1.16
N LEU A 154 -3.31 7.59 0.31
CA LEU A 154 -3.00 6.18 0.05
C LEU A 154 -1.59 5.98 -0.51
N ALA A 155 -1.20 6.78 -1.50
CA ALA A 155 0.14 6.73 -2.08
C ALA A 155 1.23 7.00 -1.02
N LEU A 156 1.06 8.05 -0.22
CA LEU A 156 2.01 8.38 0.85
C LEU A 156 2.05 7.32 1.94
N THR A 157 0.89 6.78 2.32
CA THR A 157 0.78 5.69 3.30
C THR A 157 1.54 4.46 2.81
N SER A 158 1.34 4.06 1.55
CA SER A 158 2.04 2.93 0.95
C SER A 158 3.58 3.13 0.94
N LEU A 159 4.05 4.34 0.63
CA LEU A 159 5.48 4.66 0.68
C LEU A 159 6.03 4.59 2.11
N LEU A 160 5.30 5.11 3.09
CA LEU A 160 5.70 5.05 4.50
C LEU A 160 5.69 3.60 5.03
N THR A 161 4.70 2.79 4.66
CA THR A 161 4.69 1.35 4.97
C THR A 161 5.93 0.66 4.42
N SER A 162 6.30 0.93 3.16
CA SER A 162 7.53 0.37 2.56
C SER A 162 8.78 0.84 3.30
N TYR A 163 8.84 2.11 3.70
CA TYR A 163 9.96 2.67 4.45
C TYR A 163 10.12 2.02 5.83
N ILE A 164 9.01 1.84 6.57
CA ILE A 164 9.02 1.26 7.91
C ILE A 164 9.38 -0.23 7.87
N THR A 165 8.78 -0.98 6.94
CA THR A 165 8.89 -2.44 6.91
C THR A 165 10.05 -2.96 6.06
N GLY A 166 10.60 -2.13 5.18
CA GLY A 166 11.54 -2.54 4.14
C GLY A 166 10.91 -3.39 3.03
N LYS A 167 9.59 -3.64 3.08
CA LYS A 167 8.88 -4.50 2.12
C LYS A 167 8.49 -3.71 0.86
N ARG A 168 8.28 -4.45 -0.23
CA ARG A 168 7.70 -3.90 -1.47
C ARG A 168 6.21 -3.67 -1.27
N THR A 169 5.68 -2.63 -1.89
CA THR A 169 4.25 -2.30 -1.85
C THR A 169 3.72 -2.13 -3.28
N SER A 170 2.41 -2.34 -3.46
CA SER A 170 1.74 -2.21 -4.75
C SER A 170 2.03 -0.89 -5.44
N PHE A 171 2.00 0.22 -4.70
CA PHE A 171 2.28 1.55 -5.24
C PHE A 171 3.69 1.65 -5.84
N LYS A 172 4.73 1.16 -5.14
CA LYS A 172 6.12 1.21 -5.63
C LYS A 172 6.32 0.34 -6.86
N VAL A 173 5.67 -0.82 -6.90
CA VAL A 173 5.72 -1.73 -8.05
C VAL A 173 5.02 -1.08 -9.25
N LYS A 174 3.78 -0.62 -9.09
CA LYS A 174 3.01 0.09 -10.12
C LYS A 174 3.77 1.28 -10.67
N LEU A 175 4.29 2.14 -9.80
CA LEU A 175 4.98 3.35 -10.23
C LEU A 175 6.23 3.02 -11.07
N ALA A 176 7.05 2.08 -10.62
CA ALA A 176 8.25 1.68 -11.34
C ALA A 176 7.93 1.01 -12.69
N VAL A 177 6.98 0.07 -12.72
CA VAL A 177 6.58 -0.63 -13.94
C VAL A 177 5.95 0.33 -14.94
N THR A 178 5.06 1.23 -14.50
CA THR A 178 4.42 2.25 -15.34
C THR A 178 5.46 3.21 -15.92
N LEU A 179 6.36 3.75 -15.09
CA LEU A 179 7.42 4.65 -15.56
C LEU A 179 8.33 3.96 -16.57
N HIS A 180 8.71 2.70 -16.31
CA HIS A 180 9.53 1.95 -17.24
C HIS A 180 8.77 1.66 -18.54
N GLY A 181 7.50 1.29 -18.48
CA GLY A 181 6.65 1.06 -19.65
C GLY A 181 6.55 2.29 -20.56
N LEU A 182 6.37 3.48 -19.96
CA LEU A 182 6.26 4.75 -20.69
C LEU A 182 7.59 5.26 -21.25
N THR A 183 8.69 5.09 -20.51
CA THR A 183 9.97 5.74 -20.86
C THR A 183 10.98 4.80 -21.50
N ARG A 184 10.90 3.49 -21.19
CA ARG A 184 11.90 2.47 -21.51
C ARG A 184 13.32 2.85 -21.06
N ARG A 185 13.44 3.70 -20.03
CA ARG A 185 14.73 4.18 -19.50
C ARG A 185 15.06 3.53 -18.16
N ARG A 186 16.23 2.90 -18.09
CA ARG A 186 16.77 2.34 -16.85
C ARG A 186 17.12 3.43 -15.83
N GLU A 187 17.68 4.54 -16.30
CA GLU A 187 18.21 5.62 -15.46
C GLU A 187 17.12 6.24 -14.58
N ILE A 188 15.90 6.34 -15.11
CA ILE A 188 14.72 6.85 -14.37
C ILE A 188 14.35 5.88 -13.24
N ILE A 189 14.37 4.57 -13.51
CA ILE A 189 14.06 3.56 -12.50
C ILE A 189 15.13 3.50 -11.43
N ASP A 190 16.41 3.57 -11.82
CA ASP A 190 17.52 3.63 -10.87
C ASP A 190 17.41 4.89 -9.99
N LEU A 191 16.98 6.03 -10.54
CA LEU A 191 16.72 7.26 -9.78
C LEU A 191 15.54 7.09 -8.80
N MET A 192 14.42 6.52 -9.25
CA MET A 192 13.25 6.24 -8.41
C MET A 192 13.57 5.29 -7.27
N HIS A 193 14.37 4.26 -7.54
CA HIS A 193 14.81 3.32 -6.52
C HIS A 193 15.71 4.01 -5.47
N LYS A 194 16.66 4.85 -5.91
CA LYS A 194 17.53 5.64 -5.01
C LYS A 194 16.74 6.57 -4.09
N PHE A 195 15.64 7.15 -4.57
CA PHE A 195 14.74 7.97 -3.75
C PHE A 195 13.71 7.17 -2.95
N PHE A 196 13.83 5.83 -2.91
CA PHE A 196 12.89 4.92 -2.22
C PHE A 196 11.46 4.94 -2.76
N LEU A 197 11.22 5.55 -3.92
CA LEU A 197 9.90 5.70 -4.56
C LEU A 197 9.50 4.50 -5.41
N GLY A 198 10.44 3.65 -5.81
CA GLY A 198 10.20 2.50 -6.68
C GLY A 198 11.02 1.26 -6.31
N ILE A 199 10.66 0.14 -6.93
CA ILE A 199 11.48 -1.09 -6.93
C ILE A 199 12.71 -0.94 -7.84
N SER A 200 13.68 -1.84 -7.70
CA SER A 200 14.90 -1.80 -8.50
C SER A 200 14.63 -2.12 -9.98
N TYR A 201 15.49 -1.65 -10.88
CA TYR A 201 15.37 -2.00 -12.30
C TYR A 201 15.46 -3.52 -12.55
N LYS A 202 16.29 -4.22 -11.77
CA LYS A 202 16.37 -5.68 -11.81
C LYS A 202 15.03 -6.33 -11.44
N ASP A 203 14.36 -5.81 -10.41
CA ASP A 203 13.05 -6.31 -10.02
C ASP A 203 11.98 -6.03 -11.09
N VAL A 204 12.06 -4.91 -11.81
CA VAL A 204 11.18 -4.62 -12.95
C VAL A 204 11.37 -5.65 -14.07
N LEU A 205 12.61 -5.99 -14.43
CA LEU A 205 12.87 -7.02 -15.44
C LEU A 205 12.37 -8.40 -14.99
N ASN A 206 12.64 -8.77 -13.74
CA ASN A 206 12.14 -10.03 -13.16
C ASN A 206 10.61 -10.12 -13.19
N LEU A 207 9.92 -8.99 -12.97
CA LEU A 207 8.47 -8.89 -13.06
C LEU A 207 7.95 -9.16 -14.47
N TYR A 208 8.57 -8.57 -15.49
CA TYR A 208 8.19 -8.84 -16.88
C TYR A 208 8.42 -10.30 -17.26
N ASP A 209 9.54 -10.89 -16.86
CA ASP A 209 9.81 -12.31 -17.11
C ASP A 209 8.78 -13.21 -16.40
N ALA A 210 8.38 -12.86 -15.17
CA ALA A 210 7.37 -13.59 -14.42
C ALA A 210 5.99 -13.47 -15.07
N TRP A 211 5.58 -12.27 -15.49
CA TRP A 211 4.30 -12.05 -16.17
C TRP A 211 4.25 -12.75 -17.51
N ALA A 212 5.34 -12.73 -18.29
CA ALA A 212 5.41 -13.48 -19.53
C ALA A 212 5.24 -14.99 -19.30
N LYS A 213 5.80 -15.53 -18.21
CA LYS A 213 5.57 -16.95 -17.83
C LYS A 213 4.13 -17.22 -17.42
N PHE A 214 3.52 -16.35 -16.61
CA PHE A 214 2.12 -16.48 -16.23
C PHE A 214 1.20 -16.44 -17.45
N ASP A 215 1.49 -15.56 -18.42
CA ASP A 215 0.76 -15.51 -19.68
C ASP A 215 0.91 -16.79 -20.49
N ILE A 216 2.12 -17.38 -20.56
CA ILE A 216 2.35 -18.67 -21.24
C ILE A 216 1.62 -19.83 -20.55
N GLU A 217 1.54 -19.82 -19.22
CA GLU A 217 0.85 -20.86 -18.44
C GLU A 217 -0.67 -20.75 -18.57
N THR A 218 -1.19 -19.52 -18.67
CA THR A 218 -2.64 -19.25 -18.70
C THR A 218 -3.21 -19.23 -20.12
N ASN A 219 -2.46 -18.68 -21.07
CA ASN A 219 -2.79 -18.68 -22.49
C ASN A 219 -1.91 -19.70 -23.20
N ARG A 220 -2.52 -20.70 -23.86
CA ARG A 220 -1.78 -21.52 -24.83
C ARG A 220 -1.29 -20.62 -25.95
N ALA A 221 -0.03 -20.20 -25.86
CA ALA A 221 0.63 -19.33 -26.83
C ALA A 221 0.93 -20.04 -28.16
N TYR A 222 0.54 -21.31 -28.30
CA TYR A 222 0.79 -22.13 -29.48
C TYR A 222 -0.51 -22.80 -29.94
N PRO A 223 -0.70 -22.98 -31.27
CA PRO A 223 -1.86 -23.67 -31.82
C PRO A 223 -1.98 -25.10 -31.25
N ASP A 224 -3.20 -25.53 -30.91
CA ASP A 224 -3.49 -26.86 -30.37
C ASP A 224 -3.07 -27.99 -31.34
N GLU A 225 -2.89 -27.66 -32.61
CA GLU A 225 -2.51 -28.55 -33.69
C GLU A 225 -1.00 -28.89 -33.71
N LEU A 226 -0.18 -28.30 -32.83
CA LEU A 226 1.23 -28.67 -32.72
C LEU A 226 1.41 -29.96 -31.88
N ALA A 227 2.06 -30.95 -32.47
CA ALA A 227 2.46 -32.18 -31.81
C ALA A 227 3.43 -31.89 -30.64
N THR A 228 3.05 -32.33 -29.44
CA THR A 228 3.81 -32.10 -28.21
C THR A 228 5.13 -32.88 -28.21
N GLY A 229 6.23 -32.23 -27.84
CA GLY A 229 7.54 -32.89 -27.72
C GLY A 229 8.21 -33.23 -29.05
N GLN A 230 7.70 -32.68 -30.16
CA GLN A 230 8.26 -32.86 -31.49
C GLN A 230 8.93 -31.57 -31.97
N PRO A 231 10.02 -31.66 -32.75
CA PRO A 231 10.68 -30.47 -33.28
C PRO A 231 9.74 -29.71 -34.21
N GLY A 232 9.75 -28.38 -34.11
CA GLY A 232 9.02 -27.47 -34.97
C GLY A 232 9.89 -26.26 -35.32
N THR A 233 9.55 -25.58 -36.41
CA THR A 233 10.22 -24.35 -36.83
C THR A 233 9.30 -23.18 -36.52
N ALA A 234 9.76 -22.23 -35.69
CA ALA A 234 9.12 -20.94 -35.56
C ALA A 234 9.75 -19.96 -36.55
N VAL A 235 8.97 -19.46 -37.49
CA VAL A 235 9.35 -18.37 -38.41
C VAL A 235 8.81 -17.08 -37.81
N MET A 236 9.72 -16.22 -37.38
CA MET A 236 9.38 -14.90 -36.86
C MET A 236 9.70 -13.86 -37.92
N ASP A 237 8.71 -13.03 -38.23
CA ASP A 237 8.88 -11.91 -39.14
C ASP A 237 8.43 -10.62 -38.44
N ASN A 238 9.26 -9.59 -38.55
CA ASN A 238 8.92 -8.26 -38.07
C ASN A 238 8.37 -7.47 -39.25
N ASP A 239 7.06 -7.29 -39.25
CA ASP A 239 6.38 -6.48 -40.23
C ASP A 239 6.46 -5.02 -39.77
N ASP A 240 7.64 -4.43 -40.02
CA ASP A 240 7.92 -3.02 -39.83
C ASP A 240 7.39 -2.23 -41.04
N PHE A 241 6.08 -2.00 -41.08
CA PHE A 241 5.53 -1.07 -42.06
C PHE A 241 6.05 0.34 -41.75
N LYS A 242 6.91 0.85 -42.64
CA LYS A 242 7.24 2.28 -42.69
C LYS A 242 6.04 3.04 -43.22
N ASP A 243 5.10 3.37 -42.35
CA ASP A 243 4.45 4.67 -42.49
C ASP A 243 5.54 5.70 -42.16
N ASP A 244 6.23 6.18 -43.19
CA ASP A 244 7.42 7.03 -43.10
C ASP A 244 7.02 8.41 -42.54
N THR A 245 6.76 8.46 -41.23
CA THR A 245 6.47 9.69 -40.51
C THR A 245 7.76 10.23 -39.92
N LEU A 246 7.99 11.54 -40.08
CA LEU A 246 9.21 12.23 -39.64
C LEU A 246 9.51 12.09 -38.12
N THR A 247 8.54 11.60 -37.34
CA THR A 247 8.58 11.49 -35.87
C THR A 247 8.52 10.05 -35.37
N GLY A 248 8.31 9.05 -36.24
CA GLY A 248 8.09 7.65 -35.87
C GLY A 248 6.75 7.38 -35.16
N ALA A 249 5.92 8.41 -34.94
CA ALA A 249 4.59 8.26 -34.35
C ALA A 249 3.64 7.56 -35.34
N ASN A 250 2.80 6.67 -34.82
CA ASN A 250 1.84 5.82 -35.58
C ASN A 250 2.47 4.77 -36.52
N THR A 251 3.75 4.44 -36.36
CA THR A 251 4.31 3.25 -37.02
C THR A 251 3.75 1.99 -36.34
N SER A 252 3.13 1.09 -37.10
CA SER A 252 2.66 -0.18 -36.56
C SER A 252 3.79 -1.20 -36.61
N HIS A 253 4.39 -1.52 -35.46
CA HIS A 253 5.27 -2.67 -35.34
C HIS A 253 4.43 -3.92 -35.08
N ARG A 254 4.52 -4.92 -35.95
CA ARG A 254 3.88 -6.23 -35.73
C ARG A 254 4.93 -7.31 -35.86
N THR A 255 5.06 -8.14 -34.85
CA THR A 255 5.81 -9.40 -34.96
C THR A 255 4.83 -10.50 -35.29
N ASN A 256 4.91 -11.04 -36.50
CA ASN A 256 4.15 -12.22 -36.90
C ASN A 256 5.00 -13.45 -36.56
N VAL A 257 4.37 -14.46 -35.98
CA VAL A 257 5.02 -15.74 -35.70
C VAL A 257 4.22 -16.84 -36.39
N MET A 258 4.90 -17.60 -37.24
CA MET A 258 4.35 -18.79 -37.88
C MET A 258 5.04 -20.01 -37.31
N PHE A 259 4.25 -20.96 -36.82
CA PHE A 259 4.75 -22.27 -36.41
C PHE A 259 4.59 -23.26 -37.56
N VAL A 260 5.67 -23.96 -37.88
CA VAL A 260 5.74 -24.98 -38.93
C VAL A 260 6.12 -26.30 -38.28
N GLN A 261 5.34 -27.34 -38.57
CA GLN A 261 5.64 -28.71 -38.17
C GLN A 261 5.24 -29.68 -39.29
N PRO A 262 6.02 -30.75 -39.53
CA PRO A 262 5.62 -31.82 -40.44
C PRO A 262 4.23 -32.40 -40.09
N GLN A 263 3.38 -32.55 -41.10
CA GLN A 263 1.97 -32.91 -40.94
C GLN A 263 1.78 -34.34 -40.39
N ASP A 264 2.71 -35.23 -40.71
CA ASP A 264 2.81 -36.62 -40.24
C ASP A 264 3.03 -36.74 -38.72
N LEU A 265 3.56 -35.70 -38.06
CA LEU A 265 3.76 -35.68 -36.60
C LEU A 265 2.45 -35.40 -35.84
N VAL A 266 1.52 -34.67 -36.47
CA VAL A 266 0.22 -34.34 -35.88
C VAL A 266 -0.66 -35.60 -35.82
N GLU A 267 -0.59 -36.45 -36.85
CA GLU A 267 -1.35 -37.71 -36.92
C GLU A 267 -0.83 -38.79 -35.95
N THR A 268 0.44 -38.70 -35.53
CA THR A 268 1.10 -39.72 -34.69
C THR A 268 1.02 -39.43 -33.17
N SER A 269 0.48 -38.27 -32.78
CA SER A 269 0.48 -37.77 -31.39
C SER A 269 -0.39 -38.56 -30.39
N ALA A 270 -1.03 -39.66 -30.82
CA ALA A 270 -1.74 -40.57 -29.93
C ALA A 270 -0.84 -41.61 -29.23
N VAL A 271 0.45 -41.76 -29.61
CA VAL A 271 1.27 -42.86 -29.06
C VAL A 271 2.68 -42.41 -28.65
N SER A 272 2.94 -42.55 -27.34
CA SER A 272 4.25 -42.71 -26.68
C SER A 272 5.16 -41.47 -26.56
N ARG A 273 5.26 -40.94 -25.33
CA ARG A 273 6.35 -40.07 -24.86
C ARG A 273 7.69 -40.81 -24.95
N GLN A 274 8.48 -40.55 -25.98
CA GLN A 274 9.91 -40.86 -25.98
C GLN A 274 10.71 -39.64 -25.52
N SER A 275 11.72 -39.87 -24.68
CA SER A 275 12.64 -38.85 -24.18
C SER A 275 13.41 -38.20 -25.33
N LEU A 276 13.37 -36.87 -25.41
CA LEU A 276 14.07 -36.06 -26.40
C LEU A 276 15.59 -36.28 -26.32
N SER A 277 16.17 -36.82 -27.40
CA SER A 277 17.60 -36.69 -27.69
C SER A 277 17.86 -35.44 -28.54
N ILE A 278 18.95 -34.74 -28.27
CA ILE A 278 19.36 -33.53 -28.99
C ILE A 278 19.63 -33.90 -30.47
N PRO A 279 19.02 -33.21 -31.46
CA PRO A 279 19.25 -33.50 -32.87
C PRO A 279 20.71 -33.29 -33.26
N THR A 280 21.25 -34.17 -34.08
CA THR A 280 22.61 -34.06 -34.61
C THR A 280 22.65 -33.09 -35.80
N ALA A 281 23.85 -32.65 -36.18
CA ALA A 281 24.04 -31.72 -37.30
C ALA A 281 23.54 -32.28 -38.64
N ASP A 282 23.49 -33.60 -38.79
CA ASP A 282 22.98 -34.25 -40.00
C ASP A 282 21.45 -34.30 -40.02
N ASP A 283 20.80 -34.41 -38.86
CA ASP A 283 19.34 -34.29 -38.73
C ASP A 283 18.86 -32.90 -39.15
N MET A 284 19.62 -31.86 -38.79
CA MET A 284 19.35 -30.47 -39.20
C MET A 284 19.51 -30.24 -40.70
N LYS A 285 20.48 -30.90 -41.35
CA LYS A 285 20.65 -30.81 -42.82
C LYS A 285 19.50 -31.47 -43.57
N ALA A 286 19.01 -32.61 -43.09
CA ALA A 286 17.87 -33.29 -43.67
C ALA A 286 16.59 -32.44 -43.56
N LEU A 287 16.36 -31.81 -42.40
CA LEU A 287 15.25 -30.87 -42.18
C LEU A 287 15.31 -29.64 -43.09
N CYS A 288 16.49 -29.04 -43.28
CA CYS A 288 16.68 -27.95 -44.23
C CYS A 288 16.40 -28.38 -45.67
N ALA A 289 16.79 -29.60 -46.06
CA ALA A 289 16.51 -30.12 -47.39
C ALA A 289 15.01 -30.28 -47.64
N SER A 290 14.19 -30.55 -46.63
CA SER A 290 12.73 -30.68 -46.75
C SER A 290 11.94 -29.37 -46.62
N GLN A 291 12.57 -28.23 -46.37
CA GLN A 291 11.85 -26.95 -46.17
C GLN A 291 10.99 -26.52 -47.38
N HIS A 292 11.37 -26.91 -48.59
CA HIS A 292 10.60 -26.63 -49.82
C HIS A 292 9.27 -27.40 -49.91
N LEU A 293 9.06 -28.42 -49.06
CA LEU A 293 7.84 -29.22 -48.99
C LEU A 293 6.84 -28.67 -47.96
N VAL A 294 7.24 -27.67 -47.18
CA VAL A 294 6.37 -27.03 -46.18
C VAL A 294 5.36 -26.13 -46.89
N GLN A 295 4.08 -26.47 -46.80
CA GLN A 295 3.01 -25.58 -47.23
C GLN A 295 2.58 -24.65 -46.08
N PRO A 296 2.31 -23.36 -46.36
CA PRO A 296 1.81 -22.45 -45.34
C PRO A 296 0.42 -22.88 -44.86
N TYR A 297 0.26 -23.00 -43.54
CA TYR A 297 -0.95 -23.53 -42.90
C TYR A 297 -2.20 -22.65 -43.14
N LYS A 298 -2.04 -21.35 -43.42
CA LYS A 298 -3.14 -20.44 -43.82
C LYS A 298 -2.59 -19.08 -44.21
N THR A 299 -3.10 -18.48 -45.29
CA THR A 299 -2.90 -17.05 -45.58
C THR A 299 -4.14 -16.30 -45.08
N VAL A 300 -4.02 -15.55 -43.98
CA VAL A 300 -5.12 -14.68 -43.51
C VAL A 300 -5.18 -13.46 -44.43
N GLN A 301 -6.22 -13.37 -45.28
CA GLN A 301 -6.44 -12.17 -46.09
C GLN A 301 -7.06 -11.06 -45.22
N ARG A 302 -6.60 -9.81 -45.42
CA ARG A 302 -7.10 -8.61 -44.75
C ARG A 302 -8.63 -8.53 -44.84
N GLY A 303 -9.31 -8.38 -43.70
CA GLY A 303 -10.70 -7.91 -43.64
C GLY A 303 -11.70 -8.71 -42.81
N SER A 304 -11.31 -9.81 -42.15
CA SER A 304 -12.21 -10.51 -41.23
C SER A 304 -11.88 -10.13 -39.78
N PRO A 305 -12.83 -9.57 -39.01
CA PRO A 305 -12.60 -9.30 -37.59
C PRO A 305 -12.52 -10.63 -36.85
N SER A 306 -11.46 -10.82 -36.07
CA SER A 306 -11.39 -11.88 -35.06
C SER A 306 -12.32 -11.52 -33.90
N ILE A 307 -13.25 -12.42 -33.57
CA ILE A 307 -13.97 -12.47 -32.30
C ILE A 307 -12.96 -12.81 -31.20
#